data_AF-A0A355KQX2-F1
#
_entry.id   AF-A0A355KQX2-F1
#
_cell.length_a   1.000
_cell.length_b   1.000
_cell.length_c   1.000
_cell.angle_alpha   90.00
_cell.angle_beta   90.00
_cell.angle_gamma   90.00
#
_symmetry.space_group_name_H-M   'P 1'
#
loop_
_entity.id
_entity.type
_entity.pdbx_description
1 polymer ?
#
loop_
_entity_poly.entity_id
_entity_poly.type
_entity_poly.pdbx_seq_one_letter_code
_entity_poly.pdbx_strand_id
1 'polypeptide(L)'
;MKTKFLFAHVLIIASATAACTLAHASKPRAKKPLHAPQEIREVLPVKPMLRPHVTAEAEKSVEQILNDYLRPVEFSKQGLSTFFRNCFLTTLYAERFLPACWVHLMDFIKFGTETHKDRAFITASFSLFQQRLSACYWVNPYTLLTFLEQAPELLAPYCSPEKNEQDLKILKRELRDALANNFGQLKKDPEIFLDATSRKILASLSANNDAGSVRELQNRMTQLLHSAISKLIWNPKEKLDIWTSVTSIGNRIQILYDANLITHVDDLNLLIWELLNRFNYFVDCAGSQLPESFYKAIQDDVIAKKHNFLLLGEREPEFTSKEDFLLQTIVLKGLVKSHAYDAGLRME
;
A
#
# COMPACT_ATOMS: atom_id res chain seq x y z
N MET A 1 -31.89 4.16 41.48
CA MET A 1 -31.71 2.91 42.26
C MET A 1 -32.08 1.72 41.38
N LYS A 2 -31.10 1.16 40.65
CA LYS A 2 -31.14 -0.17 39.97
C LYS A 2 -29.83 -0.33 39.20
N THR A 3 -28.81 -0.83 39.89
CA THR A 3 -27.54 -1.30 39.32
C THR A 3 -27.02 -2.35 40.28
N LYS A 4 -27.10 -3.62 39.88
CA LYS A 4 -26.38 -4.78 40.42
C LYS A 4 -27.01 -6.04 39.80
N PHE A 5 -26.64 -6.37 38.58
CA PHE A 5 -26.81 -7.72 38.01
C PHE A 5 -26.04 -7.80 36.67
N LEU A 6 -24.71 -7.75 36.72
CA LEU A 6 -23.84 -8.12 35.58
C LEU A 6 -22.37 -8.20 36.04
N PHE A 7 -22.10 -9.02 37.07
CA PHE A 7 -20.72 -9.29 37.53
C PHE A 7 -20.43 -10.78 37.76
N ALA A 8 -21.30 -11.68 37.30
CA ALA A 8 -21.25 -13.09 37.65
C ALA A 8 -20.97 -14.05 36.48
N HIS A 9 -20.53 -13.58 35.32
CA HIS A 9 -20.26 -14.45 34.15
C HIS A 9 -18.84 -14.34 33.56
N VAL A 10 -17.93 -13.60 34.20
CA VAL A 10 -16.53 -13.47 33.73
C VAL A 10 -15.54 -14.32 34.56
N LEU A 11 -16.04 -15.09 35.55
CA LEU A 11 -15.17 -15.87 36.46
C LEU A 11 -15.16 -17.39 36.20
N ILE A 12 -15.46 -17.83 34.97
CA ILE A 12 -15.45 -19.25 34.59
C ILE A 12 -14.74 -19.45 33.23
N ILE A 13 -13.58 -18.83 33.01
CA ILE A 13 -12.61 -19.23 31.95
C ILE A 13 -11.16 -19.05 32.46
N ALA A 14 -10.92 -19.29 33.75
CA ALA A 14 -9.59 -19.15 34.38
C ALA A 14 -9.12 -20.44 35.09
N SER A 15 -9.60 -21.60 34.64
CA SER A 15 -9.27 -22.90 35.25
C SER A 15 -9.05 -24.00 34.20
N ALA A 16 -8.14 -23.77 33.25
CA ALA A 16 -7.71 -24.80 32.29
C ALA A 16 -6.28 -24.59 31.75
N THR A 17 -5.33 -24.21 32.62
CA THR A 17 -3.90 -24.18 32.25
C THR A 17 -3.02 -24.51 33.44
N ALA A 18 -3.17 -25.72 33.98
CA ALA A 18 -2.24 -26.29 34.95
C ALA A 18 -2.31 -27.82 34.93
N ALA A 19 -1.62 -28.46 33.97
CA ALA A 19 -1.13 -29.83 34.08
C ALA A 19 -0.37 -30.23 32.80
N CYS A 20 0.97 -30.21 32.83
CA CYS A 20 1.83 -31.31 32.36
C CYS A 20 3.30 -30.85 32.30
N THR A 21 4.03 -31.12 33.37
CA THR A 21 5.49 -31.21 33.38
C THR A 21 5.88 -32.49 34.08
N LEU A 22 6.71 -33.30 33.40
CA LEU A 22 7.58 -34.41 33.84
C LEU A 22 7.57 -35.45 32.71
N ALA A 23 8.66 -36.05 32.25
CA ALA A 23 10.09 -35.89 32.41
C ALA A 23 10.70 -36.81 31.34
N HIS A 24 11.83 -36.48 30.73
CA HIS A 24 12.88 -37.46 30.47
C HIS A 24 14.19 -36.77 30.08
N ALA A 25 15.17 -36.91 30.97
CA ALA A 25 16.55 -36.57 30.74
C ALA A 25 17.26 -37.70 29.97
N SER A 26 18.11 -37.36 29.01
CA SER A 26 19.20 -38.23 28.57
C SER A 26 20.43 -37.41 28.13
N LYS A 27 21.58 -37.91 28.59
CA LYS A 27 22.95 -37.34 28.69
C LYS A 27 23.65 -36.97 27.36
N PRO A 28 24.76 -36.18 27.44
CA PRO A 28 25.46 -35.62 26.28
C PRO A 28 26.46 -36.60 25.66
N ARG A 29 26.64 -36.53 24.33
CA ARG A 29 27.64 -37.31 23.59
C ARG A 29 28.81 -36.44 23.13
N ALA A 30 30.01 -36.97 23.36
CA ALA A 30 31.31 -36.33 23.27
C ALA A 30 31.74 -35.95 21.83
N LYS A 31 32.50 -34.86 21.76
CA LYS A 31 33.28 -34.41 20.61
C LYS A 31 34.42 -35.40 20.31
N LYS A 32 34.67 -35.67 19.02
CA LYS A 32 35.95 -36.18 18.51
C LYS A 32 36.45 -35.26 17.37
N PRO A 33 37.78 -35.06 17.25
CA PRO A 33 38.37 -34.06 16.37
C PRO A 33 38.52 -34.62 14.95
N LEU A 34 38.33 -33.76 13.94
CA LEU A 34 38.70 -34.10 12.56
C LEU A 34 40.03 -33.44 12.22
N HIS A 35 40.95 -34.27 11.74
CA HIS A 35 42.30 -33.94 11.33
C HIS A 35 42.36 -32.94 10.16
N ALA A 36 43.31 -32.02 10.26
CA ALA A 36 43.81 -31.22 9.16
C ALA A 36 44.65 -32.08 8.18
N PRO A 37 44.55 -31.84 6.87
CA PRO A 37 45.59 -32.23 5.92
C PRO A 37 46.58 -31.10 5.68
N GLN A 38 47.86 -31.48 5.63
CA GLN A 38 49.05 -30.66 5.45
C GLN A 38 49.18 -30.06 4.04
N GLU A 39 49.95 -28.99 3.99
CA GLU A 39 50.45 -28.25 2.83
C GLU A 39 51.11 -29.14 1.76
N ILE A 40 50.83 -28.84 0.49
CA ILE A 40 51.82 -28.96 -0.60
C ILE A 40 51.95 -27.57 -1.23
N ARG A 41 53.12 -26.96 -1.03
CA ARG A 41 53.52 -25.70 -1.67
C ARG A 41 54.09 -25.99 -3.05
N GLU A 42 53.44 -25.50 -4.09
CA GLU A 42 54.11 -25.15 -5.34
C GLU A 42 53.99 -23.64 -5.55
N VAL A 43 55.14 -22.97 -5.50
CA VAL A 43 55.28 -21.53 -5.73
C VAL A 43 55.43 -21.32 -7.24
N LEU A 44 54.35 -20.90 -7.90
CA LEU A 44 54.43 -20.30 -9.23
C LEU A 44 54.61 -18.78 -9.08
N PRO A 45 55.52 -18.14 -9.83
CA PRO A 45 55.74 -16.70 -9.73
C PRO A 45 54.54 -15.95 -10.33
N VAL A 46 53.77 -15.29 -9.46
CA VAL A 46 52.70 -14.37 -9.87
C VAL A 46 53.32 -13.09 -10.42
N LYS A 47 53.16 -12.90 -11.72
CA LYS A 47 53.44 -11.66 -12.45
C LYS A 47 52.66 -10.51 -11.79
N PRO A 48 53.28 -9.37 -11.44
CA PRO A 48 52.54 -8.27 -10.81
C PRO A 48 51.47 -7.75 -11.77
N MET A 49 50.21 -8.06 -11.48
CA MET A 49 49.07 -7.40 -12.11
C MET A 49 49.10 -5.92 -11.74
N LEU A 50 49.11 -5.07 -12.77
CA LEU A 50 48.91 -3.64 -12.63
C LEU A 50 47.66 -3.39 -11.78
N ARG A 51 47.84 -2.66 -10.68
CA ARG A 51 46.73 -2.12 -9.91
C ARG A 51 45.89 -1.24 -10.84
N PRO A 52 44.56 -1.42 -10.91
CA PRO A 52 43.73 -0.42 -11.55
C PRO A 52 43.92 0.90 -10.80
N HIS A 53 44.17 1.97 -11.54
CA HIS A 53 44.10 3.33 -11.03
C HIS A 53 42.69 3.55 -10.47
N VAL A 54 42.54 3.38 -9.15
CA VAL A 54 41.39 3.90 -8.42
C VAL A 54 41.61 5.41 -8.36
N THR A 55 41.02 6.14 -9.29
CA THR A 55 40.79 7.57 -9.10
C THR A 55 39.99 7.74 -7.82
N ALA A 56 40.57 8.43 -6.84
CA ALA A 56 39.94 8.75 -5.58
C ALA A 56 38.76 9.72 -5.80
N GLU A 57 37.63 9.22 -6.28
CA GLU A 57 36.35 9.89 -6.06
C GLU A 57 36.05 9.77 -4.56
N ALA A 58 35.95 10.90 -3.88
CA ALA A 58 35.58 10.92 -2.47
C ALA A 58 34.24 10.19 -2.29
N GLU A 59 34.22 9.13 -1.47
CA GLU A 59 33.00 8.40 -1.14
C GLU A 59 32.01 9.40 -0.52
N LYS A 60 30.85 9.59 -1.18
CA LYS A 60 29.79 10.44 -0.65
C LYS A 60 29.25 9.85 0.65
N SER A 61 28.97 10.70 1.63
CA SER A 61 28.26 10.26 2.83
C SER A 61 26.82 9.84 2.50
N VAL A 62 26.21 9.01 3.35
CA VAL A 62 24.81 8.58 3.17
C VAL A 62 23.88 9.80 3.11
N GLU A 63 24.11 10.81 3.95
CA GLU A 63 23.33 12.04 3.97
C GLU A 63 23.46 12.83 2.66
N GLN A 64 24.66 12.89 2.08
CA GLN A 64 24.87 13.54 0.79
C GLN A 64 24.11 12.81 -0.33
N ILE A 65 24.12 11.47 -0.31
CA ILE A 65 23.37 10.65 -1.28
C ILE A 65 21.86 10.88 -1.12
N LEU A 66 21.34 10.89 0.11
CA LEU A 66 19.91 11.11 0.38
C LEU A 66 19.48 12.53 0.00
N ASN A 67 20.32 13.54 0.20
CA ASN A 67 20.07 14.90 -0.25
C ASN A 67 20.06 14.99 -1.78
N ASP A 68 20.94 14.26 -2.47
CA ASP A 68 20.90 14.16 -3.93
C ASP A 68 19.61 13.49 -4.42
N TYR A 69 19.03 12.57 -3.64
CA TYR A 69 17.74 11.94 -3.95
C TYR A 69 16.54 12.86 -3.72
N LEU A 70 16.68 14.01 -3.07
CA LEU A 70 15.58 14.98 -2.95
C LEU A 70 15.43 15.86 -4.19
N ARG A 71 16.35 15.75 -5.16
CA ARG A 71 16.27 16.54 -6.40
C ARG A 71 15.12 16.02 -7.28
N PRO A 72 14.32 16.92 -7.89
CA PRO A 72 13.26 16.51 -8.80
C PRO A 72 13.78 15.66 -9.95
N VAL A 73 12.95 14.74 -10.43
CA VAL A 73 13.29 13.91 -11.59
C VAL A 73 13.34 14.75 -12.87
N GLU A 74 14.45 14.69 -13.59
CA GLU A 74 14.56 15.28 -14.92
C GLU A 74 13.99 14.34 -16.00
N PHE A 75 12.85 14.71 -16.58
CA PHE A 75 12.14 13.91 -17.60
C PHE A 75 12.73 14.01 -19.02
N SER A 76 14.06 14.16 -19.13
CA SER A 76 14.80 13.97 -20.38
C SER A 76 15.31 12.53 -20.48
N LYS A 77 15.70 12.08 -21.68
CA LYS A 77 16.28 10.73 -21.85
C LYS A 77 17.52 10.51 -20.96
N GLN A 78 18.37 11.53 -20.85
CA GLN A 78 19.57 11.49 -20.02
C GLN A 78 19.23 11.59 -18.53
N GLY A 79 18.27 12.45 -18.17
CA GLY A 79 17.79 12.62 -16.79
C GLY A 79 17.19 11.34 -16.23
N LEU A 80 16.26 10.70 -16.95
CA LEU A 80 15.68 9.41 -16.58
C LEU A 80 16.74 8.31 -16.49
N SER A 81 17.67 8.24 -17.45
CA SER A 81 18.76 7.26 -17.39
C SER A 81 19.64 7.46 -16.14
N THR A 82 19.89 8.71 -15.76
CA THR A 82 20.67 9.06 -14.58
C THR A 82 19.90 8.69 -13.31
N PHE A 83 18.62 9.06 -13.23
CA PHE A 83 17.72 8.73 -12.13
C PHE A 83 17.67 7.22 -11.90
N PHE A 84 17.40 6.42 -12.94
CA PHE A 84 17.28 4.99 -12.79
C PHE A 84 18.59 4.33 -12.33
N ARG A 85 19.72 4.70 -12.93
CA ARG A 85 21.02 4.09 -12.63
C ARG A 85 21.58 4.50 -11.28
N ASN A 86 21.47 5.78 -10.93
CA ASN A 86 22.20 6.36 -9.80
C ASN A 86 21.32 6.57 -8.55
N CYS A 87 19.99 6.49 -8.69
CA CYS A 87 19.04 6.66 -7.60
C CYS A 87 18.13 5.44 -7.48
N PHE A 88 17.17 5.27 -8.40
CA PHE A 88 16.05 4.35 -8.23
C PHE A 88 16.45 2.89 -8.01
N LEU A 89 17.45 2.38 -8.75
CA LEU A 89 17.88 0.99 -8.67
C LEU A 89 18.83 0.70 -7.49
N THR A 90 19.30 1.71 -6.77
CA THR A 90 20.21 1.52 -5.64
C THR A 90 19.51 0.92 -4.42
N THR A 91 20.17 0.02 -3.70
CA THR A 91 19.61 -0.60 -2.48
C THR A 91 19.20 0.45 -1.45
N LEU A 92 20.01 1.48 -1.27
CA LEU A 92 19.75 2.59 -0.36
C LEU A 92 18.41 3.28 -0.66
N TYR A 93 18.05 3.42 -1.94
CA TYR A 93 16.77 4.00 -2.34
C TYR A 93 15.57 3.20 -1.81
N ALA A 94 15.58 1.87 -1.95
CA ALA A 94 14.50 1.03 -1.46
C ALA A 94 14.50 0.87 0.07
N GLU A 95 15.66 0.83 0.71
CA GLU A 95 15.74 0.57 2.15
C GLU A 95 15.50 1.82 3.02
N ARG A 96 15.88 3.01 2.52
CA ARG A 96 15.92 4.23 3.31
C ARG A 96 15.10 5.38 2.72
N PHE A 97 15.15 5.58 1.40
CA PHE A 97 14.56 6.77 0.79
C PHE A 97 13.08 6.60 0.45
N LEU A 98 12.74 5.70 -0.49
CA LEU A 98 11.36 5.45 -0.92
C LEU A 98 10.39 5.16 0.25
N PRO A 99 10.72 4.36 1.27
CA PRO A 99 9.80 4.14 2.38
C PRO A 99 9.52 5.39 3.22
N ALA A 100 10.42 6.37 3.19
CA ALA A 100 10.32 7.63 3.94
C ALA A 100 9.85 8.82 3.08
N CYS A 101 9.90 8.72 1.76
CA CYS A 101 9.65 9.84 0.85
C CYS A 101 9.16 9.38 -0.52
N TRP A 102 7.97 9.83 -0.92
CA TRP A 102 7.34 9.47 -2.21
C TRP A 102 7.46 10.59 -3.25
N VAL A 103 8.39 11.54 -3.07
CA VAL A 103 8.55 12.70 -3.97
C VAL A 103 8.73 12.30 -5.43
N HIS A 104 9.50 11.25 -5.73
CA HIS A 104 9.66 10.83 -7.13
C HIS A 104 8.40 10.22 -7.72
N LEU A 105 7.58 9.51 -6.95
CA LEU A 105 6.28 9.06 -7.44
C LEU A 105 5.41 10.28 -7.77
N MET A 106 5.42 11.28 -6.90
CA MET A 106 4.71 12.54 -7.11
C MET A 106 5.23 13.29 -8.35
N ASP A 107 6.54 13.33 -8.58
CA ASP A 107 7.15 13.95 -9.76
C ASP A 107 6.67 13.29 -11.04
N PHE A 108 6.60 11.95 -11.09
CA PHE A 108 6.07 11.22 -12.24
C PHE A 108 4.61 11.56 -12.50
N ILE A 109 3.77 11.59 -11.47
CA ILE A 109 2.35 11.93 -11.63
C ILE A 109 2.21 13.38 -12.10
N LYS A 110 2.89 14.33 -11.46
CA LYS A 110 2.86 15.76 -11.80
C LYS A 110 3.32 16.00 -13.24
N PHE A 111 4.44 15.40 -13.65
CA PHE A 111 4.90 15.47 -15.03
C PHE A 111 3.87 14.91 -16.02
N GLY A 112 3.24 13.80 -15.66
CA GLY A 112 2.14 13.22 -16.43
C GLY A 112 1.01 14.22 -16.65
N THR A 113 0.54 14.83 -15.56
CA THR A 113 -0.57 15.80 -15.58
C THR A 113 -0.20 17.06 -16.36
N GLU A 114 0.96 17.66 -16.09
CA GLU A 114 1.42 18.92 -16.70
C GLU A 114 1.73 18.78 -18.19
N THR A 115 2.17 17.59 -18.63
CA THR A 115 2.49 17.34 -20.05
C THR A 115 1.42 16.55 -20.79
N HIS A 116 0.24 16.40 -20.18
CA HIS A 116 -0.90 15.67 -20.75
C HIS A 116 -0.52 14.26 -21.25
N LYS A 117 0.29 13.53 -20.47
CA LYS A 117 0.51 12.10 -20.72
C LYS A 117 -0.79 11.33 -20.56
N ASP A 118 -0.89 10.19 -21.22
CA ASP A 118 -2.05 9.32 -21.14
C ASP A 118 -2.11 8.54 -19.82
N ARG A 119 -3.22 7.83 -19.60
CA ARG A 119 -3.38 6.95 -18.43
C ARG A 119 -2.35 5.82 -18.39
N ALA A 120 -1.86 5.37 -19.55
CA ALA A 120 -0.87 4.31 -19.63
C ALA A 120 0.44 4.74 -18.93
N PHE A 121 0.86 6.00 -19.10
CA PHE A 121 2.01 6.56 -18.41
C PHE A 121 1.84 6.56 -16.88
N ILE A 122 0.69 7.00 -16.36
CA ILE A 122 0.43 7.01 -14.91
C ILE A 122 0.37 5.57 -14.36
N THR A 123 -0.30 4.67 -15.10
CA THR A 123 -0.39 3.24 -14.75
C THR A 123 0.99 2.59 -14.69
N ALA A 124 1.86 2.90 -15.65
CA ALA A 124 3.25 2.45 -15.66
C ALA A 124 4.05 3.03 -14.49
N SER A 125 3.79 4.30 -14.13
CA SER A 125 4.41 4.95 -12.96
C SER A 125 4.02 4.23 -11.66
N PHE A 126 2.73 3.95 -11.45
CA PHE A 126 2.30 3.15 -10.29
C PHE A 126 2.95 1.77 -10.27
N SER A 127 3.00 1.09 -11.41
CA SER A 127 3.61 -0.24 -11.50
C SER A 127 5.10 -0.21 -11.15
N LEU A 128 5.82 0.79 -11.64
CA LEU A 128 7.25 1.01 -11.37
C LEU A 128 7.50 1.20 -9.86
N PHE A 129 6.76 2.10 -9.23
CA PHE A 129 6.94 2.38 -7.80
C PHE A 129 6.39 1.27 -6.91
N GLN A 130 5.33 0.57 -7.31
CA GLN A 130 4.83 -0.62 -6.62
C GLN A 130 5.89 -1.72 -6.62
N GLN A 131 6.53 -2.00 -7.76
CA GLN A 131 7.62 -2.97 -7.85
C GLN A 131 8.79 -2.57 -6.95
N ARG A 132 9.11 -1.28 -6.85
CA ARG A 132 10.20 -0.85 -5.96
C ARG A 132 9.81 -0.90 -4.49
N LEU A 133 8.57 -0.53 -4.18
CA LEU A 133 7.99 -0.60 -2.85
C LEU A 133 7.92 -2.05 -2.34
N SER A 134 7.80 -3.04 -3.22
CA SER A 134 7.85 -4.46 -2.82
C SER A 134 9.17 -4.83 -2.13
N ALA A 135 10.28 -4.16 -2.47
CA ALA A 135 11.59 -4.33 -1.84
C ALA A 135 11.77 -3.53 -0.53
N CYS A 136 10.83 -2.63 -0.20
CA CYS A 136 10.84 -1.92 1.08
C CYS A 136 10.34 -2.85 2.21
N TYR A 137 10.92 -2.75 3.40
CA TYR A 137 10.46 -3.49 4.58
C TYR A 137 9.44 -2.73 5.43
N TRP A 138 9.37 -1.42 5.23
CA TRP A 138 8.57 -0.51 6.02
C TRP A 138 8.10 0.65 5.16
N VAL A 139 7.10 1.39 5.62
CA VAL A 139 6.64 2.66 5.04
C VAL A 139 6.32 3.61 6.18
N ASN A 140 6.77 4.84 6.04
CA ASN A 140 6.43 5.92 6.95
C ASN A 140 4.96 6.37 6.72
N PRO A 141 4.10 6.36 7.75
CA PRO A 141 2.71 6.81 7.65
C PRO A 141 2.55 8.23 7.10
N TYR A 142 3.43 9.17 7.45
CA TYR A 142 3.34 10.56 6.97
C TYR A 142 3.59 10.67 5.46
N THR A 143 4.42 9.78 4.91
CA THR A 143 4.72 9.74 3.49
C THR A 143 3.51 9.27 2.69
N LEU A 144 2.86 8.19 3.15
CA LEU A 144 1.62 7.73 2.55
C LEU A 144 0.53 8.81 2.67
N LEU A 145 0.41 9.45 3.84
CA LEU A 145 -0.59 10.50 4.05
C LEU A 145 -0.39 11.68 3.09
N THR A 146 0.84 12.17 2.94
CA THR A 146 1.18 13.23 1.97
C THR A 146 0.76 12.88 0.54
N PHE A 147 0.91 11.61 0.13
CA PHE A 147 0.43 11.13 -1.16
C PHE A 147 -1.09 11.13 -1.24
N LEU A 148 -1.77 10.54 -0.24
CA LEU A 148 -3.22 10.44 -0.19
C LEU A 148 -3.92 11.82 -0.20
N GLU A 149 -3.26 12.87 0.29
CA GLU A 149 -3.77 14.24 0.27
C GLU A 149 -3.76 14.88 -1.12
N GLN A 150 -2.74 14.57 -1.92
CA GLN A 150 -2.56 15.17 -3.25
C GLN A 150 -3.13 14.30 -4.38
N ALA A 151 -3.28 12.99 -4.14
CA ALA A 151 -3.75 12.04 -5.14
C ALA A 151 -5.12 12.39 -5.76
N PRO A 152 -6.16 12.83 -5.00
CA PRO A 152 -7.45 13.21 -5.58
C PRO A 152 -7.32 14.25 -6.69
N GLU A 153 -6.58 15.32 -6.44
CA GLU A 153 -6.43 16.42 -7.38
C GLU A 153 -5.57 16.02 -8.59
N LEU A 154 -4.42 15.38 -8.34
CA LEU A 154 -3.49 15.02 -9.40
C LEU A 154 -4.03 13.93 -10.33
N LEU A 155 -4.88 13.02 -9.81
CA LEU A 155 -5.40 11.87 -10.55
C LEU A 155 -6.80 12.10 -11.12
N ALA A 156 -7.53 13.13 -10.69
CA ALA A 156 -8.86 13.46 -11.22
C ALA A 156 -8.93 13.52 -12.77
N PRO A 157 -7.93 14.08 -13.49
CA PRO A 157 -7.96 14.10 -14.96
C PRO A 157 -7.97 12.70 -15.59
N TYR A 158 -7.43 11.71 -14.89
CA TYR A 158 -7.26 10.35 -15.40
C TYR A 158 -8.42 9.41 -15.05
N CYS A 159 -9.23 9.76 -14.05
CA CYS A 159 -10.32 8.91 -13.58
C CYS A 159 -11.71 9.37 -14.04
N SER A 160 -11.79 10.52 -14.70
CA SER A 160 -12.98 10.89 -15.45
C SER A 160 -12.99 10.12 -16.78
N PRO A 161 -14.09 9.44 -17.16
CA PRO A 161 -14.24 9.02 -18.54
C PRO A 161 -14.16 10.30 -19.38
N GLU A 162 -13.20 10.37 -20.30
CA GLU A 162 -13.13 11.53 -21.18
C GLU A 162 -14.49 11.66 -21.85
N LYS A 163 -15.05 12.87 -21.95
CA LYS A 163 -16.20 13.11 -22.84
C LYS A 163 -15.66 12.84 -24.23
N ASN A 164 -15.85 11.61 -24.67
CA ASN A 164 -14.98 11.00 -25.64
C ASN A 164 -15.38 11.54 -27.02
N GLU A 165 -14.82 12.70 -27.38
CA GLU A 165 -14.95 13.29 -28.71
C GLU A 165 -14.50 12.26 -29.77
N GLN A 166 -13.61 11.35 -29.37
CA GLN A 166 -13.20 10.16 -30.10
C GLN A 166 -14.35 9.15 -30.30
N ASP A 167 -15.13 8.82 -29.27
CA ASP A 167 -16.31 7.96 -29.41
C ASP A 167 -17.36 8.61 -30.29
N LEU A 168 -17.50 9.94 -30.18
CA LEU A 168 -18.39 10.73 -31.04
C LEU A 168 -17.91 10.71 -32.50
N LYS A 169 -16.59 10.72 -32.75
CA LYS A 169 -16.01 10.54 -34.09
C LYS A 169 -16.23 9.12 -34.62
N ILE A 170 -16.05 8.08 -33.79
CA ILE A 170 -16.29 6.68 -34.16
C ILE A 170 -17.77 6.46 -34.47
N LEU A 171 -18.66 6.95 -33.61
CA LEU A 171 -20.10 6.90 -33.80
C LEU A 171 -20.51 7.55 -35.12
N LYS A 172 -20.04 8.77 -35.37
CA LYS A 172 -20.31 9.50 -36.63
C LYS A 172 -19.79 8.76 -37.85
N ARG A 173 -18.59 8.17 -37.77
CA ARG A 173 -17.99 7.38 -38.87
C ARG A 173 -18.82 6.13 -39.16
N GLU A 174 -19.09 5.31 -38.15
CA GLU A 174 -19.81 4.05 -38.36
C GLU A 174 -21.27 4.29 -38.82
N LEU A 175 -21.95 5.30 -38.28
CA LEU A 175 -23.29 5.70 -38.77
C LEU A 175 -23.24 6.18 -40.21
N ARG A 176 -22.26 7.03 -40.56
CA ARG A 176 -22.09 7.52 -41.93
C ARG A 176 -21.83 6.36 -42.89
N ASP A 177 -20.96 5.43 -42.53
CA ASP A 177 -20.62 4.28 -43.37
C ASP A 177 -21.81 3.32 -43.51
N ALA A 178 -22.57 3.08 -42.44
CA ALA A 178 -23.78 2.27 -42.49
C ALA A 178 -24.85 2.92 -43.37
N LEU A 179 -25.08 4.23 -43.23
CA LEU A 179 -26.04 4.97 -44.05
C LEU A 179 -25.59 5.08 -45.51
N ALA A 180 -24.30 5.23 -45.79
CA ALA A 180 -23.80 5.33 -47.16
C ALA A 180 -23.90 3.99 -47.91
N ASN A 181 -23.55 2.89 -47.24
CA ASN A 181 -23.40 1.59 -47.91
C ASN A 181 -24.62 0.67 -47.78
N ASN A 182 -25.43 0.82 -46.71
CA ASN A 182 -26.52 -0.09 -46.39
C ASN A 182 -27.90 0.59 -46.32
N PHE A 183 -28.06 1.79 -46.91
CA PHE A 183 -29.35 2.51 -46.90
C PHE A 183 -30.51 1.72 -47.50
N GLY A 184 -30.23 0.89 -48.51
CA GLY A 184 -31.25 0.03 -49.13
C GLY A 184 -31.85 -0.97 -48.14
N GLN A 185 -31.05 -1.43 -47.16
CA GLN A 185 -31.50 -2.35 -46.12
C GLN A 185 -32.38 -1.63 -45.11
N LEU A 186 -32.03 -0.40 -44.72
CA LEU A 186 -32.89 0.45 -43.88
C LEU A 186 -34.30 0.64 -44.47
N LYS A 187 -34.44 0.72 -45.81
CA LYS A 187 -35.75 0.84 -46.46
C LYS A 187 -36.56 -0.46 -46.49
N LYS A 188 -35.89 -1.61 -46.54
CA LYS A 188 -36.54 -2.94 -46.66
C LYS A 188 -36.85 -3.55 -45.31
N ASP A 189 -35.89 -3.50 -44.40
CA ASP A 189 -35.95 -4.10 -43.08
C ASP A 189 -35.14 -3.24 -42.08
N PRO A 190 -35.81 -2.23 -41.47
CA PRO A 190 -35.16 -1.27 -40.59
C PRO A 190 -34.52 -1.89 -39.35
N GLU A 191 -35.16 -2.92 -38.78
CA GLU A 191 -34.69 -3.55 -37.55
C GLU A 191 -33.37 -4.27 -37.76
N ILE A 192 -33.24 -5.05 -38.84
CA ILE A 192 -31.97 -5.72 -39.17
C ILE A 192 -30.85 -4.71 -39.41
N PHE A 193 -31.14 -3.60 -40.09
CA PHE A 193 -30.17 -2.53 -40.30
C PHE A 193 -29.71 -1.90 -38.97
N LEU A 194 -30.66 -1.56 -38.09
CA LEU A 194 -30.37 -0.96 -36.80
C LEU A 194 -29.56 -1.90 -35.92
N ASP A 195 -29.91 -3.19 -35.88
CA ASP A 195 -29.20 -4.20 -35.11
C ASP A 195 -27.76 -4.41 -35.60
N ALA A 196 -27.57 -4.53 -36.93
CA ALA A 196 -26.24 -4.72 -37.50
C ALA A 196 -25.35 -3.49 -37.27
N THR A 197 -25.92 -2.29 -37.46
CA THR A 197 -25.21 -1.02 -37.26
C THR A 197 -24.85 -0.82 -35.79
N SER A 198 -25.79 -1.09 -34.88
CA SER A 198 -25.59 -0.96 -33.43
C SER A 198 -24.51 -1.92 -32.94
N ARG A 199 -24.50 -3.18 -33.38
CA ARG A 199 -23.44 -4.14 -33.03
C ARG A 199 -22.06 -3.68 -33.52
N LYS A 200 -21.99 -3.10 -34.71
CA LYS A 200 -20.73 -2.62 -35.30
C LYS A 200 -20.19 -1.38 -34.58
N ILE A 201 -21.07 -0.47 -34.21
CA ILE A 201 -20.76 0.67 -33.33
C ILE A 201 -20.27 0.15 -31.98
N LEU A 202 -20.99 -0.80 -31.36
CA LEU A 202 -20.62 -1.35 -30.07
C LEU A 202 -19.23 -2.01 -30.11
N ALA A 203 -18.94 -2.80 -31.15
CA ALA A 203 -17.64 -3.42 -31.36
C ALA A 203 -16.52 -2.38 -31.54
N SER A 204 -16.79 -1.29 -32.24
CA SER A 204 -15.81 -0.23 -32.48
C SER A 204 -15.56 0.63 -31.24
N LEU A 205 -16.60 0.90 -30.45
CA LEU A 205 -16.50 1.62 -29.18
C LEU A 205 -15.81 0.76 -28.10
N SER A 206 -16.15 -0.53 -28.03
CA SER A 206 -15.50 -1.46 -27.09
C SER A 206 -14.05 -1.78 -27.44
N ALA A 207 -13.64 -1.64 -28.71
CA ALA A 207 -12.23 -1.69 -29.10
C ALA A 207 -11.43 -0.46 -28.62
N ASN A 208 -12.11 0.65 -28.34
CA ASN A 208 -11.55 1.93 -27.93
C ASN A 208 -11.57 2.12 -26.41
N ASN A 209 -11.50 1.01 -25.66
CA ASN A 209 -11.99 0.81 -24.28
C ASN A 209 -11.37 1.74 -23.20
N ASP A 210 -11.76 3.01 -23.21
CA ASP A 210 -11.35 4.04 -22.25
C ASP A 210 -11.65 3.61 -20.81
N ALA A 211 -12.82 3.00 -20.61
CA ALA A 211 -13.25 2.42 -19.34
C ALA A 211 -12.33 1.29 -18.83
N GLY A 212 -11.76 0.50 -19.74
CA GLY A 212 -10.79 -0.53 -19.39
C GLY A 212 -9.51 0.08 -18.80
N SER A 213 -9.00 1.14 -19.42
CA SER A 213 -7.80 1.84 -18.95
C SER A 213 -8.01 2.59 -17.63
N VAL A 214 -9.20 3.18 -17.42
CA VAL A 214 -9.57 3.80 -16.13
C VAL A 214 -9.58 2.76 -15.03
N ARG A 215 -10.22 1.61 -15.27
CA ARG A 215 -10.26 0.51 -14.31
C ARG A 215 -8.88 -0.07 -14.02
N GLU A 216 -8.03 -0.18 -15.04
CA GLU A 216 -6.64 -0.61 -14.85
C GLU A 216 -5.87 0.34 -13.93
N LEU A 217 -5.98 1.66 -14.17
CA LEU A 217 -5.35 2.68 -13.34
C LEU A 217 -5.83 2.61 -11.88
N GLN A 218 -7.15 2.54 -11.67
CA GLN A 218 -7.77 2.41 -10.34
C GLN A 218 -7.29 1.15 -9.62
N ASN A 219 -7.22 0.01 -10.33
CA ASN A 219 -6.69 -1.24 -9.80
C ASN A 219 -5.21 -1.12 -9.41
N ARG A 220 -4.38 -0.46 -10.23
CA ARG A 220 -2.95 -0.26 -9.92
C ARG A 220 -2.75 0.66 -8.72
N MET A 221 -3.54 1.72 -8.61
CA MET A 221 -3.51 2.59 -7.44
C MET A 221 -3.89 1.79 -6.17
N THR A 222 -4.96 1.00 -6.23
CA THR A 222 -5.41 0.14 -5.13
C THR A 222 -4.31 -0.86 -4.71
N GLN A 223 -3.63 -1.50 -5.67
CA GLN A 223 -2.51 -2.41 -5.39
C GLN A 223 -1.29 -1.71 -4.77
N LEU A 224 -0.97 -0.49 -5.22
CA LEU A 224 0.07 0.32 -4.60
C LEU A 224 -0.28 0.64 -3.14
N LEU A 225 -1.54 1.02 -2.87
CA LEU A 225 -2.02 1.30 -1.52
C LEU A 225 -1.96 0.06 -0.62
N HIS A 226 -2.40 -1.11 -1.09
CA HIS A 226 -2.22 -2.36 -0.33
C HIS A 226 -0.76 -2.62 0.03
N SER A 227 0.14 -2.45 -0.94
CA SER A 227 1.58 -2.67 -0.74
C SER A 227 2.19 -1.68 0.26
N ALA A 228 1.67 -0.46 0.32
CA ALA A 228 2.11 0.56 1.26
C ALA A 228 1.54 0.35 2.67
N ILE A 229 0.23 0.13 2.78
CA ILE A 229 -0.49 -0.01 4.05
C ILE A 229 0.04 -1.22 4.83
N SER A 230 0.22 -2.36 4.16
CA SER A 230 0.76 -3.59 4.76
C SER A 230 2.16 -3.42 5.39
N LYS A 231 2.87 -2.33 5.05
CA LYS A 231 4.23 -2.04 5.49
C LYS A 231 4.32 -0.83 6.43
N LEU A 232 3.21 -0.21 6.81
CA LEU A 232 3.24 0.96 7.70
C LEU A 232 3.95 0.66 9.02
N ILE A 233 4.82 1.56 9.48
CA ILE A 233 5.44 1.47 10.80
C ILE A 233 5.28 2.81 11.52
N TRP A 234 4.64 2.77 12.68
CA TRP A 234 4.56 3.92 13.58
C TRP A 234 5.68 3.87 14.62
N ASN A 235 6.17 5.05 14.99
CA ASN A 235 7.17 5.22 16.03
C ASN A 235 6.46 5.43 17.38
N PRO A 236 6.61 4.55 18.38
CA PRO A 236 5.93 4.69 19.67
C PRO A 236 6.37 5.94 20.45
N LYS A 237 7.51 6.55 20.09
CA LYS A 237 7.98 7.80 20.69
C LYS A 237 7.23 9.02 20.16
N GLU A 238 6.60 8.92 19.00
CA GLU A 238 5.74 9.96 18.42
C GLU A 238 4.33 9.86 19.03
N LYS A 239 4.29 9.91 20.37
CA LYS A 239 3.11 9.66 21.20
C LYS A 239 1.90 10.52 20.83
N LEU A 240 2.15 11.66 20.18
CA LEU A 240 1.16 12.72 20.01
C LEU A 240 0.06 12.39 19.01
N ASP A 241 0.22 11.50 18.04
CA ASP A 241 -0.87 11.28 17.07
C ASP A 241 -0.80 9.98 16.23
N ILE A 242 -0.36 8.86 16.82
CA ILE A 242 -0.40 7.56 16.11
C ILE A 242 -1.83 7.22 15.68
N TRP A 243 -2.80 7.37 16.57
CA TRP A 243 -4.21 7.11 16.26
C TRP A 243 -4.73 8.09 15.21
N THR A 244 -4.43 9.39 15.35
CA THR A 244 -4.80 10.39 14.34
C THR A 244 -4.18 10.10 12.98
N SER A 245 -2.96 9.58 12.92
CA SER A 245 -2.36 9.11 11.67
C SER A 245 -3.17 7.97 11.05
N VAL A 246 -3.55 6.96 11.84
CA VAL A 246 -4.41 5.85 11.39
C VAL A 246 -5.75 6.38 10.87
N THR A 247 -6.44 7.22 11.63
CA THR A 247 -7.75 7.74 11.24
C THR A 247 -7.66 8.67 10.05
N SER A 248 -6.57 9.46 9.94
CA SER A 248 -6.33 10.32 8.78
C SER A 248 -6.12 9.48 7.52
N ILE A 249 -5.31 8.42 7.59
CA ILE A 249 -5.15 7.49 6.46
C ILE A 249 -6.51 6.87 6.08
N GLY A 250 -7.27 6.34 7.05
CA GLY A 250 -8.60 5.76 6.78
C GLY A 250 -9.57 6.75 6.12
N ASN A 251 -9.66 7.97 6.65
CA ASN A 251 -10.49 9.04 6.08
C ASN A 251 -10.03 9.42 4.66
N ARG A 252 -8.72 9.49 4.40
CA ARG A 252 -8.23 9.80 3.05
C ARG A 252 -8.49 8.69 2.06
N ILE A 253 -8.43 7.42 2.47
CA ILE A 253 -8.82 6.28 1.61
C ILE A 253 -10.31 6.38 1.26
N GLN A 254 -11.18 6.76 2.21
CA GLN A 254 -12.60 7.03 1.94
C GLN A 254 -12.75 8.16 0.89
N ILE A 255 -11.99 9.26 1.01
CA ILE A 255 -12.01 10.35 0.03
C ILE A 255 -11.59 9.87 -1.37
N LEU A 256 -10.61 8.95 -1.48
CA LEU A 256 -10.25 8.36 -2.77
C LEU A 256 -11.41 7.54 -3.38
N TYR A 257 -12.19 6.84 -2.55
CA TYR A 257 -13.39 6.16 -3.00
C TYR A 257 -14.46 7.14 -3.48
N ASP A 258 -14.73 8.19 -2.70
CA ASP A 258 -15.70 9.23 -3.07
C ASP A 258 -15.29 9.97 -4.36
N ALA A 259 -13.99 10.09 -4.61
CA ALA A 259 -13.41 10.66 -5.83
C ALA A 259 -13.38 9.67 -7.02
N ASN A 260 -13.94 8.46 -6.90
CA ASN A 260 -13.85 7.37 -7.89
C ASN A 260 -12.41 7.01 -8.28
N LEU A 261 -11.44 7.19 -7.39
CA LEU A 261 -10.09 6.65 -7.57
C LEU A 261 -10.01 5.19 -7.09
N ILE A 262 -10.84 4.83 -6.11
CA ILE A 262 -11.14 3.45 -5.72
C ILE A 262 -12.58 3.16 -6.13
N THR A 263 -12.81 2.11 -6.90
CA THR A 263 -14.09 1.91 -7.60
C THR A 263 -15.04 1.00 -6.84
N HIS A 264 -14.53 -0.11 -6.31
CA HIS A 264 -15.36 -1.10 -5.63
C HIS A 264 -15.33 -0.85 -4.12
N VAL A 265 -16.52 -0.87 -3.50
CA VAL A 265 -16.65 -0.76 -2.04
C VAL A 265 -15.89 -1.87 -1.32
N ASP A 266 -15.72 -3.02 -1.96
CA ASP A 266 -14.95 -4.13 -1.42
C ASP A 266 -13.45 -3.85 -1.37
N ASP A 267 -12.91 -3.13 -2.36
CA ASP A 267 -11.51 -2.72 -2.37
C ASP A 267 -11.26 -1.68 -1.26
N LEU A 268 -12.19 -0.74 -1.09
CA LEU A 268 -12.20 0.17 0.06
C LEU A 268 -12.22 -0.63 1.36
N ASN A 269 -13.14 -1.58 1.51
CA ASN A 269 -13.27 -2.39 2.72
C ASN A 269 -11.98 -3.15 3.04
N LEU A 270 -11.35 -3.74 2.02
CA LEU A 270 -10.10 -4.49 2.15
C LEU A 270 -8.94 -3.57 2.57
N LEU A 271 -8.82 -2.38 1.99
CA LEU A 271 -7.79 -1.40 2.37
C LEU A 271 -7.95 -0.94 3.83
N ILE A 272 -9.19 -0.73 4.28
CA ILE A 272 -9.46 -0.38 5.68
C ILE A 272 -9.09 -1.53 6.61
N TRP A 273 -9.46 -2.78 6.27
CA TRP A 273 -9.06 -3.94 7.06
C TRP A 273 -7.53 -4.12 7.11
N GLU A 274 -6.83 -3.92 6.00
CA GLU A 274 -5.36 -3.94 5.96
C GLU A 274 -4.76 -2.91 6.91
N LEU A 275 -5.33 -1.69 6.95
CA LEU A 275 -4.89 -0.63 7.86
C LEU A 275 -5.09 -1.01 9.33
N LEU A 276 -6.27 -1.54 9.68
CA LEU A 276 -6.59 -1.95 11.05
C LEU A 276 -5.74 -3.14 11.51
N ASN A 277 -5.54 -4.12 10.65
CA ASN A 277 -4.66 -5.27 10.93
C ASN A 277 -3.21 -4.82 11.11
N ARG A 278 -2.74 -3.87 10.29
CA ARG A 278 -1.40 -3.32 10.45
C ARG A 278 -1.25 -2.51 11.73
N PHE A 279 -2.27 -1.76 12.12
CA PHE A 279 -2.28 -1.05 13.39
C PHE A 279 -2.31 -2.03 14.58
N ASN A 280 -3.07 -3.12 14.49
CA ASN A 280 -3.03 -4.20 15.49
C ASN A 280 -1.63 -4.80 15.62
N TYR A 281 -0.94 -5.07 14.49
CA TYR A 281 0.46 -5.51 14.52
C TYR A 281 1.38 -4.52 15.26
N PHE A 282 1.18 -3.22 15.06
CA PHE A 282 1.93 -2.20 15.80
C PHE A 282 1.66 -2.26 17.32
N VAL A 283 0.40 -2.40 17.74
CA VAL A 283 0.04 -2.59 19.16
C VAL A 283 0.61 -3.91 19.70
N ASP A 284 0.78 -4.91 18.83
CA ASP A 284 1.43 -6.15 19.20
C ASP A 284 2.91 -5.96 19.54
N CYS A 285 3.63 -5.20 18.73
CA CYS A 285 5.05 -4.94 18.96
C CYS A 285 5.33 -3.88 20.03
N ALA A 286 4.51 -2.83 20.11
CA ALA A 286 4.85 -1.61 20.85
C ALA A 286 3.75 -1.15 21.82
N GLY A 287 2.66 -1.91 21.98
CA GLY A 287 1.50 -1.48 22.75
C GLY A 287 1.78 -1.20 24.23
N SER A 288 2.76 -1.87 24.84
CA SER A 288 3.19 -1.63 26.21
C SER A 288 3.88 -0.28 26.42
N GLN A 289 4.34 0.38 25.34
CA GLN A 289 5.00 1.69 25.40
C GLN A 289 4.01 2.85 25.32
N LEU A 290 2.72 2.57 25.12
CA LEU A 290 1.65 3.55 24.97
C LEU A 290 0.85 3.66 26.27
N PRO A 291 0.49 4.89 26.69
CA PRO A 291 -0.22 5.09 27.94
C PRO A 291 -1.69 4.64 27.84
N GLU A 292 -2.31 4.30 28.97
CA GLU A 292 -3.74 3.94 29.04
C GLU A 292 -4.66 4.99 28.40
N SER A 293 -4.33 6.28 28.56
CA SER A 293 -5.08 7.39 27.98
C SER A 293 -5.15 7.35 26.45
N PHE A 294 -4.14 6.78 25.79
CA PHE A 294 -4.14 6.58 24.34
C PHE A 294 -5.25 5.62 23.92
N TYR A 295 -5.36 4.47 24.57
CA TYR A 295 -6.39 3.47 24.24
C TYR A 295 -7.80 3.92 24.61
N LYS A 296 -7.95 4.69 25.69
CA LYS A 296 -9.22 5.33 26.05
C LYS A 296 -9.69 6.32 24.98
N ALA A 297 -8.77 7.13 24.42
CA ALA A 297 -9.11 8.03 23.32
C ALA A 297 -9.63 7.27 22.08
N ILE A 298 -8.99 6.15 21.72
CA ILE A 298 -9.46 5.27 20.63
C ILE A 298 -10.86 4.74 20.95
N GLN A 299 -11.07 4.24 22.16
CA GLN A 299 -12.36 3.72 22.59
C GLN A 299 -13.46 4.77 22.49
N ASP A 300 -13.20 5.99 22.97
CA ASP A 300 -14.13 7.11 22.92
C ASP A 300 -14.47 7.49 21.47
N ASP A 301 -13.49 7.52 20.57
CA ASP A 301 -13.69 7.83 19.15
C ASP A 301 -14.55 6.78 18.43
N VAL A 302 -14.33 5.50 18.74
CA VAL A 302 -15.10 4.39 18.17
C VAL A 302 -16.55 4.41 18.69
N ILE A 303 -16.74 4.54 20.01
CA ILE A 303 -18.10 4.61 20.60
C ILE A 303 -18.86 5.83 20.09
N ALA A 304 -18.18 6.98 19.95
CA ALA A 304 -18.77 8.20 19.41
C ALA A 304 -18.97 8.16 17.87
N LYS A 305 -18.56 7.08 17.20
CA LYS A 305 -18.68 6.88 15.75
C LYS A 305 -18.08 8.04 14.94
N LYS A 306 -16.92 8.54 15.36
CA LYS A 306 -16.29 9.71 14.73
C LYS A 306 -15.78 9.47 13.30
N HIS A 307 -15.60 8.20 12.92
CA HIS A 307 -14.95 7.82 11.66
C HIS A 307 -15.85 6.94 10.80
N ASN A 308 -16.37 7.49 9.71
CA ASN A 308 -17.31 6.81 8.81
C ASN A 308 -16.73 5.54 8.19
N PHE A 309 -15.41 5.48 7.95
CA PHE A 309 -14.77 4.30 7.37
C PHE A 309 -14.85 3.07 8.29
N LEU A 310 -15.08 3.25 9.60
CA LEU A 310 -15.32 2.15 10.54
C LEU A 310 -16.73 1.58 10.44
N LEU A 311 -17.67 2.35 9.89
CA LEU A 311 -19.08 1.98 9.74
C LEU A 311 -19.35 1.23 8.43
N LEU A 312 -18.32 0.98 7.62
CA LEU A 312 -18.43 0.17 6.40
C LEU A 312 -18.87 -1.25 6.77
N GLY A 313 -20.02 -1.67 6.24
CA GLY A 313 -20.58 -2.99 6.49
C GLY A 313 -19.69 -4.12 5.96
N GLU A 314 -19.71 -5.25 6.66
CA GLU A 314 -19.06 -6.47 6.20
C GLU A 314 -19.94 -7.22 5.19
N ARG A 315 -19.31 -8.04 4.34
CA ARG A 315 -20.03 -8.87 3.35
C ARG A 315 -20.91 -9.92 4.02
N GLU A 316 -20.42 -10.53 5.09
CA GLU A 316 -21.11 -11.57 5.84
C GLU A 316 -21.51 -11.02 7.23
N PRO A 317 -22.76 -11.20 7.68
CA PRO A 317 -23.24 -10.67 8.95
C PRO A 317 -22.57 -11.31 10.18
N GLU A 318 -22.00 -12.50 10.03
CA GLU A 318 -21.26 -13.21 11.08
C GLU A 318 -19.84 -12.69 11.27
N PHE A 319 -19.34 -11.82 10.38
CA PHE A 319 -17.99 -11.28 10.51
C PHE A 319 -17.94 -10.20 11.59
N THR A 320 -16.84 -10.19 12.34
CA THR A 320 -16.57 -9.14 13.33
C THR A 320 -16.54 -7.78 12.65
N SER A 321 -17.32 -6.83 13.16
CA SER A 321 -17.28 -5.46 12.66
C SER A 321 -15.92 -4.81 12.96
N LYS A 322 -15.54 -3.78 12.20
CA LYS A 322 -14.31 -3.01 12.46
C LYS A 322 -14.33 -2.34 13.84
N GLU A 323 -15.49 -1.85 14.26
CA GLU A 323 -15.71 -1.29 15.59
C GLU A 323 -15.43 -2.34 16.67
N ASP A 324 -16.02 -3.53 16.54
CA ASP A 324 -15.80 -4.64 17.49
C ASP A 324 -14.35 -5.13 17.48
N PHE A 325 -13.72 -5.23 16.31
CA PHE A 325 -12.32 -5.61 16.19
C PHE A 325 -11.42 -4.61 16.91
N LEU A 326 -11.64 -3.31 16.73
CA LEU A 326 -10.89 -2.26 17.43
C LEU A 326 -11.07 -2.35 18.94
N LEU A 327 -12.31 -2.46 19.42
CA LEU A 327 -12.58 -2.47 20.86
C LEU A 327 -12.08 -3.75 21.54
N GLN A 328 -12.39 -4.92 20.96
CA GLN A 328 -12.11 -6.22 21.57
C GLN A 328 -10.67 -6.67 21.36
N THR A 329 -10.08 -6.38 20.19
CA THR A 329 -8.73 -6.86 19.87
C THR A 329 -7.69 -5.81 20.18
N ILE A 330 -7.87 -4.57 19.72
CA ILE A 330 -6.80 -3.56 19.79
C ILE A 330 -6.81 -2.86 21.16
N VAL A 331 -7.95 -2.29 21.56
CA VAL A 331 -8.07 -1.50 22.80
C VAL A 331 -7.88 -2.38 24.02
N LEU A 332 -8.63 -3.47 24.14
CA LEU A 332 -8.53 -4.34 25.32
C LEU A 332 -7.11 -4.92 25.50
N LYS A 333 -6.50 -5.42 24.42
CA LYS A 333 -5.13 -5.94 24.45
C LYS A 333 -4.12 -4.85 24.80
N GLY A 334 -4.27 -3.67 24.22
CA GLY A 334 -3.43 -2.51 24.48
C GLY A 334 -3.49 -2.07 25.95
N LEU A 335 -4.69 -1.98 26.52
CA LEU A 335 -4.90 -1.66 27.93
C LEU A 335 -4.23 -2.67 28.85
N VAL A 336 -4.40 -3.97 28.60
CA VAL A 336 -3.74 -5.04 29.38
C VAL A 336 -2.22 -4.90 29.31
N LYS A 337 -1.66 -4.62 28.14
CA LYS A 337 -0.22 -4.40 27.97
C LYS A 337 0.29 -3.15 28.69
N SER A 338 -0.46 -2.05 28.64
CA SER A 338 -0.15 -0.81 29.37
C SER A 338 -0.14 -1.08 30.88
N HIS A 339 -1.18 -1.71 31.41
CA HIS A 339 -1.28 -2.02 32.84
C HIS A 339 -0.18 -2.96 33.32
N ALA A 340 0.16 -3.99 32.54
CA ALA A 340 1.26 -4.88 32.86
C ALA A 340 2.59 -4.12 32.94
N TYR A 341 2.86 -3.23 31.97
CA TYR A 341 4.06 -2.41 31.95
C TYR A 341 4.14 -1.48 33.17
N ASP A 342 3.04 -0.81 33.52
CA ASP A 342 2.95 0.08 34.69
C ASP A 342 3.13 -0.69 36.01
N ALA A 343 2.69 -1.96 36.06
CA ALA A 343 2.91 -2.87 37.19
C ALA A 343 4.33 -3.46 37.25
N GLY A 344 5.22 -3.08 36.32
CA GLY A 344 6.60 -3.58 36.24
C GLY A 344 6.72 -4.98 35.62
N LEU A 345 5.63 -5.52 35.04
CA LEU A 345 5.62 -6.79 34.33
C LEU A 345 6.01 -6.57 32.87
N ARG A 346 7.10 -7.21 32.43
CA ARG A 346 7.47 -7.25 31.01
C ARG A 346 6.69 -8.38 30.35
N MET A 347 5.68 -8.04 29.56
CA MET A 347 5.04 -9.00 28.65
C MET A 347 5.82 -8.99 27.35
N GLU A 348 6.55 -10.08 27.08
CA GLU A 348 7.22 -10.33 25.79
C GLU A 348 6.22 -10.75 24.71
#